data_AF-A0A0T0PX88-F1
#
_entry.id   AF-A0A0T0PX88-F1
#
_cell.length_a   1.000
_cell.length_b   1.000
_cell.length_c   1.000
_cell.angle_alpha   90.00
_cell.angle_beta   90.00
_cell.angle_gamma   90.00
#
_symmetry.space_group_name_H-M   'P 1'
#
loop_
_entity.id
_entity.type
_entity.pdbx_description
1 polymer ?
#
loop_
_entity_poly.entity_id
_entity_poly.type
_entity_poly.pdbx_seq_one_letter_code
_entity_poly.pdbx_strand_id
1 'polypeptide(L)' 'MNRLADDILRGAKAIAEFTGLEEWEVYYLKKSGALPVFKLPGCRGLFARKSEIERAFSARGLQAGGLAEAA' A
#
# COMPACT_ATOMS: atom_id res chain seq x y z
N MET A 1 -14.93 -13.31 9.31
CA MET A 1 -15.25 -11.92 9.73
C MET A 1 -13.97 -11.12 9.69
N ASN A 2 -13.80 -10.27 8.67
CA ASN A 2 -12.58 -9.47 8.51
C ASN A 2 -12.71 -8.21 9.39
N ARG A 3 -11.91 -8.09 10.45
CA ARG A 3 -11.94 -6.93 11.34
C ARG A 3 -11.23 -5.78 10.63
N LEU A 4 -11.86 -4.60 10.54
CA LEU A 4 -11.28 -3.40 9.89
C LEU A 4 -9.88 -3.04 10.42
N ALA A 5 -9.55 -3.45 11.65
CA ALA A 5 -8.23 -3.28 12.22
C ALA A 5 -7.12 -4.04 11.46
N ASP A 6 -7.42 -5.23 10.93
CA ASP A 6 -6.47 -6.09 10.21
C ASP A 6 -6.26 -5.66 8.74
N ASP A 7 -7.18 -4.85 8.20
CA ASP A 7 -7.14 -4.33 6.83
C ASP A 7 -6.27 -3.06 6.70
N ILE A 8 -5.92 -2.39 7.80
CA ILE A 8 -5.17 -1.13 7.76
C ILE A 8 -3.66 -1.35 7.89
N LEU A 9 -2.92 -0.88 6.90
CA LEU A 9 -1.46 -0.74 6.92
C LEU A 9 -1.09 0.64 7.47
N ARG A 10 -0.08 0.68 8.35
CA ARG A 10 0.40 1.91 9.00
C ARG A 10 1.86 2.17 8.67
N GLY A 11 2.13 3.29 8.03
CA GLY A 11 3.47 3.72 7.63
C GLY A 11 3.90 3.17 6.27
N ALA A 12 4.90 3.81 5.67
CA ALA A 12 5.45 3.41 4.39
C ALA A 12 6.04 2.00 4.43
N LYS A 13 6.76 1.65 5.51
CA LYS A 13 7.31 0.30 5.74
C LYS A 13 6.25 -0.81 5.65
N ALA A 14 5.14 -0.70 6.38
CA ALA A 14 4.10 -1.74 6.34
C ALA A 14 3.44 -1.86 4.96
N ILE A 15 3.35 -0.74 4.23
CA ILE A 15 2.84 -0.73 2.85
C ILE A 15 3.83 -1.42 1.92
N ALA A 16 5.12 -1.06 2.02
CA ALA A 16 6.22 -1.67 1.26
C ALA A 16 6.25 -3.19 1.44
N GLU A 17 6.22 -3.67 2.69
CA GLU A 17 6.17 -5.11 3.02
C GLU A 17 4.95 -5.81 2.40
N PHE A 18 3.79 -5.15 2.36
CA PHE A 18 2.59 -5.72 1.77
C PHE A 18 2.59 -5.71 0.24
N THR A 19 3.10 -4.65 -0.39
CA THR A 19 3.09 -4.50 -1.85
C THR A 19 4.29 -5.16 -2.53
N GLY A 20 5.35 -5.47 -1.79
CA GLY A 20 6.65 -5.87 -2.33
C GLY A 20 7.42 -4.70 -2.98
N LEU A 21 7.15 -3.47 -2.54
CA LEU A 21 7.80 -2.25 -3.04
C LEU A 21 8.87 -1.80 -2.05
N GLU A 22 9.81 -0.97 -2.49
CA GLU A 22 10.67 -0.23 -1.57
C GLU A 22 9.95 0.98 -0.96
N GLU A 23 10.36 1.42 0.24
CA GLU A 23 9.71 2.56 0.91
C GLU A 23 9.74 3.84 0.07
N TRP A 24 10.80 4.07 -0.72
CA TRP A 24 10.89 5.23 -1.61
C TRP A 24 9.87 5.17 -2.76
N GLU A 25 9.59 3.97 -3.29
CA GLU A 25 8.58 3.76 -4.32
C GLU A 25 7.19 4.04 -3.76
N VAL A 26 6.92 3.65 -2.51
CA VAL A 26 5.67 3.98 -1.82
C VAL A 26 5.46 5.50 -1.78
N TYR A 27 6.48 6.28 -1.42
CA TYR A 27 6.38 7.75 -1.42
C TYR A 27 6.23 8.33 -2.83
N TYR A 28 6.95 7.77 -3.81
CA TYR A 28 6.86 8.20 -5.20
C TYR A 28 5.46 7.95 -5.78
N LEU A 29 4.93 6.74 -5.63
CA LEU A 29 3.59 6.36 -6.10
C LEU A 29 2.48 7.08 -5.33
N LYS A 30 2.69 7.37 -4.05
CA LYS A 30 1.81 8.25 -3.29
C LYS A 30 1.80 9.67 -3.87
N LYS A 31 2.97 10.21 -4.27
CA LYS A 31 3.07 11.54 -4.87
C LYS A 31 2.39 11.60 -6.24
N SER A 32 2.48 10.52 -7.03
CA SER A 32 1.81 10.42 -8.34
C SER A 32 0.34 10.04 -8.26
N GLY A 33 -0.17 9.67 -7.08
CA GLY A 33 -1.56 9.21 -6.89
C GLY A 33 -1.83 7.80 -7.41
N ALA A 34 -0.78 7.05 -7.76
CA ALA A 34 -0.88 5.70 -8.29
C ALA A 34 -1.10 4.63 -7.19
N LEU A 35 -0.84 4.97 -5.93
CA LEU A 35 -1.01 4.09 -4.77
C LEU A 35 -2.15 4.62 -3.87
N PRO A 36 -3.17 3.80 -3.55
CA PRO A 36 -4.31 4.23 -2.74
C PRO A 36 -3.92 4.33 -1.26
N VAL A 37 -3.47 5.52 -0.86
CA VAL A 37 -3.05 5.84 0.49
C VAL A 37 -3.76 7.08 0.99
N PHE A 38 -3.99 7.15 2.29
CA PHE A 38 -4.66 8.25 2.97
C PHE A 38 -3.89 8.69 4.22
N LYS A 39 -4.25 9.87 4.73
CA LYS A 39 -3.79 10.37 6.03
C LYS A 39 -4.98 10.42 6.96
N LEU A 40 -4.78 9.97 8.20
CA LEU A 40 -5.75 10.16 9.27
C LEU A 40 -5.48 11.50 9.98
N PRO A 41 -6.50 12.34 10.21
CA PRO A 41 -6.35 13.56 11.00
C PRO A 41 -5.73 13.27 12.37
N GLY A 42 -4.73 14.05 12.78
CA GLY A 42 -4.04 13.88 14.06
C GLY A 42 -3.07 12.69 14.12
N CYS A 43 -2.96 11.87 13.07
CA CYS A 43 -1.98 10.79 13.00
C CYS A 43 -0.78 11.18 12.14
N ARG A 44 0.42 10.85 12.63
CA ARG A 44 1.65 10.96 11.83
C ARG A 44 1.84 9.69 11.01
N GLY A 45 1.96 9.83 9.69
CA GLY A 45 2.29 8.72 8.78
C GLY A 45 1.32 8.56 7.61
N LEU A 46 1.60 7.56 6.78
CA LEU A 46 0.71 7.11 5.71
C LEU A 46 -0.13 5.94 6.22
N PHE A 47 -1.35 5.85 5.73
CA PHE A 47 -2.23 4.72 5.96
C PHE A 47 -2.73 4.20 4.62
N ALA A 48 -2.93 2.90 4.52
CA ALA A 48 -3.53 2.29 3.35
C ALA A 48 -4.42 1.13 3.78
N ARG A 49 -5.41 0.81 2.95
CA ARG A 49 -6.22 -0.39 3.11
C ARG A 49 -5.67 -1.49 2.23
N LYS A 50 -5.41 -2.67 2.79
CA LYS A 50 -4.94 -3.85 2.03
C LYS A 50 -5.89 -4.15 0.88
N SER A 51 -7.17 -4.27 1.18
CA SER A 51 -8.23 -4.51 0.19
C SER A 51 -8.27 -3.49 -0.96
N GLU A 52 -7.95 -2.22 -0.69
CA GLU A 52 -7.95 -1.18 -1.71
C GLU A 52 -6.69 -1.21 -2.58
N ILE A 53 -5.54 -1.52 -1.98
CA ILE A 53 -4.30 -1.79 -2.71
C ILE A 53 -4.50 -3.00 -3.64
N GLU A 54 -5.00 -4.12 -3.12
CA GLU A 54 -5.24 -5.34 -3.90
C GLU A 54 -6.18 -5.07 -5.07
N ARG A 55 -7.26 -4.29 -4.84
CA ARG A 55 -8.18 -3.88 -5.90
C ARG A 55 -7.49 -3.01 -6.96
N ALA A 56 -6.68 -2.04 -6.54
CA ALA A 56 -5.97 -1.15 -7.46
C ALA A 56 -4.93 -1.91 -8.30
N PHE A 57 -4.26 -2.90 -7.72
CA PHE A 57 -3.26 -3.73 -8.39
C PHE A 57 -3.95 -4.71 -9.36
N SER A 58 -4.99 -5.40 -8.90
CA SER A 58 -5.78 -6.33 -9.72
C SER A 58 -6.41 -5.64 -10.93
N ALA A 59 -6.95 -4.43 -10.76
CA ALA A 59 -7.51 -3.64 -11.85
C ALA A 59 -6.47 -3.27 -12.92
N ARG A 60 -5.18 -3.30 -12.58
CA ARG A 60 -4.04 -3.05 -13.47
C ARG A 60 -3.37 -4.33 -13.96
N GLY A 61 -3.90 -5.50 -13.61
CA GLY A 61 -3.28 -6.79 -13.93
C GLY A 61 -1.98 -7.07 -13.16
N LEU A 62 -1.74 -6.37 -12.06
CA LEU A 62 -0.56 -6.51 -11.20
C LEU A 62 -0.92 -7.33 -9.96
N GLN A 63 0.04 -8.09 -9.43
CA GLN A 63 -0.09 -8.76 -8.13
C GLN A 63 0.61 -7.93 -7.05
N ALA A 64 -0.08 -7.68 -5.92
CA ALA A 64 0.56 -7.14 -4.74
C ALA A 64 1.55 -8.21 -4.21
N GLY A 65 2.85 -7.89 -4.20
CA GLY A 65 3.93 -8.83 -3.89
C GLY A 65 4.77 -9.29 -5.08
N GLY A 66 4.39 -8.94 -6.32
CA GLY A 66 5.05 -9.47 -7.54
C GLY A 66 6.32 -8.76 -8.01
N LEU A 67 6.82 -7.74 -7.32
CA LEU A 67 8.03 -6.99 -7.72
C LEU A 67 9.31 -7.48 -7.02
N ALA A 68 9.20 -8.37 -6.05
CA ALA A 68 10.35 -8.89 -5.29
C ALA A 68 11.13 -10.02 -6.02
N GLU A 69 10.67 -10.51 -7.18
CA GLU A 69 11.31 -11.62 -7.92
C GLU A 69 12.00 -11.21 -9.24
N ALA A 70 12.21 -9.91 -9.50
CA ALA A 70 12.81 -9.43 -10.76
C ALA A 70 14.23 -8.84 -10.61
N ALA A 71 15.01 -9.31 -9.63
CA ALA A 71 16.41 -8.89 -9.43
C ALA A 71 17.36 -10.09 -9.49
#